data_AF-A0A7J6TDI3-F1
#
_entry.id   AF-A0A7J6TDI3-F1
#
_cell.length_a   1.000
_cell.length_b   1.000
_cell.length_c   1.000
_cell.angle_alpha   90.00
_cell.angle_beta   90.00
_cell.angle_gamma   90.00
#
_symmetry.space_group_name_H-M   'P 1'
#
loop_
_entity.id
_entity.type
_entity.pdbx_description
1 polymer ?
#
loop_
_entity_poly.entity_id
_entity_poly.type
_entity_poly.pdbx_seq_one_letter_code
_entity_poly.pdbx_strand_id
1 'polypeptide(L)'
;YDFPQWKFSLYFLETPKPESISKLPTTVGTLESEKYIWTMPDNYLELTHSWDDPADWKANNGNEEPHRGFGHIAFHIESDDLEASCEALQKEGVHFRKLPSQGRMHDVAFATDPDGYWIEVLARTKGGAALHGTSLAQTMLRVVDAE
;
A
#
# COMPACT_ATOMS: atom_id res chain seq x y z
N TYR A 1 3.30 16.04 -1.20
CA TYR A 1 2.93 17.38 -1.69
C TYR A 1 2.00 18.00 -0.68
N ASP A 2 2.26 19.25 -0.29
CA ASP A 2 1.60 19.87 0.85
C ASP A 2 0.55 20.87 0.39
N PHE A 3 -0.61 20.86 1.05
CA PHE A 3 -1.66 21.85 0.90
C PHE A 3 -1.84 22.63 2.20
N PRO A 4 -0.97 23.59 2.55
CA PRO A 4 -1.00 24.27 3.85
C PRO A 4 -2.32 24.98 4.14
N GLN A 5 -2.97 25.53 3.12
CA GLN A 5 -4.27 26.19 3.24
C GLN A 5 -5.39 25.24 3.65
N TRP A 6 -5.25 23.95 3.33
CA TRP A 6 -6.20 22.88 3.66
C TRP A 6 -5.69 21.94 4.74
N LYS A 7 -4.46 22.17 5.23
CA LYS A 7 -3.82 21.43 6.33
C LYS A 7 -3.70 19.92 6.09
N PHE A 8 -3.32 19.51 4.89
CA PHE A 8 -3.00 18.10 4.60
C PHE A 8 -1.82 17.94 3.63
N SER A 9 -1.18 16.77 3.68
CA SER A 9 -0.18 16.29 2.71
C SER A 9 -0.78 15.17 1.87
N LEU A 10 -0.36 15.09 0.60
CA LEU A 10 -0.49 13.90 -0.23
C LEU A 10 0.87 13.20 -0.36
N TYR A 11 0.87 11.88 -0.22
CA TYR A 11 1.99 11.00 -0.55
C TYR A 11 1.55 10.03 -1.62
N PHE A 12 2.46 9.69 -2.53
CA PHE A 12 2.18 8.80 -3.64
C PHE A 12 3.19 7.66 -3.62
N LEU A 13 2.67 6.43 -3.65
CA LEU A 13 3.48 5.21 -3.75
C LEU A 13 3.23 4.56 -5.11
N GLU A 14 4.26 4.54 -5.94
CA GLU A 14 4.25 3.86 -7.24
C GLU A 14 5.29 2.73 -7.28
N THR A 15 5.10 1.82 -8.23
CA THR A 15 6.13 0.85 -8.60
C THR A 15 6.69 1.21 -9.96
N PRO A 16 7.78 1.99 -10.02
CA PRO A 16 8.32 2.45 -11.27
C PRO A 16 8.91 1.29 -12.07
N LYS A 17 8.73 1.33 -13.39
CA LYS A 17 9.41 0.39 -14.30
C LYS A 17 10.93 0.60 -14.20
N PRO A 18 11.75 -0.46 -14.29
CA PRO A 18 13.20 -0.35 -14.15
C PRO A 18 13.85 0.72 -15.03
N GLU A 19 13.39 0.84 -16.28
CA GLU A 19 13.86 1.82 -17.26
C GLU A 19 13.46 3.28 -16.95
N SER A 20 12.51 3.47 -16.03
CA SER A 20 12.02 4.78 -15.58
C SER A 20 12.69 5.24 -14.29
N ILE A 21 13.28 4.35 -13.48
CA ILE A 21 13.86 4.68 -12.17
C ILE A 21 14.88 5.82 -12.27
N SER A 22 15.76 5.79 -13.28
CA SER A 22 16.79 6.81 -13.46
C SER A 22 16.26 8.20 -13.86
N LYS A 23 14.98 8.29 -14.23
CA LYS A 23 14.30 9.52 -14.65
C LYS A 23 13.41 10.08 -13.54
N LEU A 24 13.29 9.39 -12.41
CA LEU A 24 12.46 9.86 -11.30
C LEU A 24 13.12 11.07 -10.63
N PRO A 25 12.32 12.06 -10.20
CA PRO A 25 12.84 13.14 -9.38
C PRO A 25 13.44 12.59 -8.08
N THR A 26 14.68 12.94 -7.80
CA THR A 26 15.41 12.46 -6.60
C THR A 26 15.35 13.44 -5.43
N THR A 27 14.79 14.63 -5.63
CA THR A 27 14.73 15.70 -4.62
C THR A 27 13.29 16.15 -4.41
N VAL A 28 12.80 15.98 -3.17
CA VAL A 28 11.45 16.37 -2.74
C VAL A 28 11.31 17.90 -2.65
N GLY A 29 10.12 18.42 -2.96
CA GLY A 29 9.81 19.85 -2.82
C GLY A 29 10.32 20.73 -3.96
N THR A 30 10.82 20.11 -5.04
CA THR A 30 11.20 20.80 -6.26
C THR A 30 10.02 20.88 -7.24
N LEU A 31 10.04 21.88 -8.14
CA LEU A 31 9.05 21.97 -9.23
C LEU A 31 9.04 20.70 -10.11
N GLU A 32 10.17 20.02 -10.24
CA GLU A 32 10.28 18.75 -10.94
C GLU A 32 9.51 17.64 -10.22
N SER A 33 9.72 17.47 -8.91
CA SER A 33 8.99 16.49 -8.10
C SER A 33 7.48 16.76 -8.05
N GLU A 34 7.09 18.04 -8.01
CA GLU A 34 5.68 18.44 -8.07
C GLU A 34 5.06 18.09 -9.43
N LYS A 35 5.70 18.46 -10.54
CA LYS A 35 5.22 18.12 -11.88
C LYS A 35 5.09 16.62 -12.07
N TYR A 36 6.05 15.86 -11.54
CA TYR A 36 6.03 14.40 -11.63
C TYR A 36 4.79 13.80 -10.97
N ILE A 37 4.47 14.22 -9.74
CA ILE A 37 3.27 13.75 -9.00
C ILE A 37 2.00 13.92 -9.83
N TRP A 38 1.85 15.06 -10.52
CA TRP A 38 0.67 15.35 -11.34
C TRP A 38 0.66 14.66 -12.71
N THR A 39 1.76 14.00 -13.08
CA THR A 39 1.95 13.37 -14.39
C THR A 39 2.41 11.92 -14.29
N MET A 40 2.27 11.30 -13.11
CA MET A 40 2.68 9.91 -12.85
C MET A 40 2.02 8.97 -13.88
N PRO A 41 2.82 8.20 -14.66
CA PRO A 41 2.31 7.47 -15.82
C PRO A 41 1.73 6.10 -15.49
N ASP A 42 2.05 5.55 -14.31
CA ASP A 42 1.66 4.22 -13.87
C ASP A 42 0.67 4.31 -12.69
N ASN A 43 0.16 3.16 -12.23
CA ASN A 43 -0.74 3.12 -11.07
C ASN A 43 0.00 3.46 -9.79
N TYR A 44 -0.65 4.24 -8.92
CA TYR A 44 -0.12 4.63 -7.62
C TYR A 44 -1.18 4.53 -6.53
N LEU A 45 -0.71 4.37 -5.30
CA LEU A 45 -1.51 4.57 -4.09
C LEU A 45 -1.30 6.00 -3.61
N GLU A 46 -2.38 6.76 -3.50
CA GLU A 46 -2.38 8.08 -2.84
C GLU A 46 -2.71 7.92 -1.36
N LEU A 47 -1.92 8.54 -0.50
CA LEU A 47 -2.15 8.65 0.94
C LEU A 47 -2.37 10.12 1.29
N THR A 48 -3.51 10.42 1.89
CA THR A 48 -3.85 11.75 2.39
C THR A 48 -3.66 11.79 3.90
N HIS A 49 -2.76 12.66 4.36
CA HIS A 49 -2.48 12.86 5.77
C HIS A 49 -2.85 14.27 6.19
N SER A 50 -3.95 14.40 6.94
CA SER A 50 -4.37 15.65 7.56
C SER A 50 -3.52 15.96 8.79
N TRP A 51 -3.23 17.24 9.04
CA TRP A 51 -2.38 17.64 10.17
C TRP A 51 -3.14 18.37 11.28
N ASP A 52 -4.45 18.57 11.11
CA ASP A 52 -5.29 19.38 12.01
C ASP A 52 -6.53 18.61 12.49
N ASP A 53 -6.48 17.28 12.39
CA ASP A 53 -7.56 16.45 12.89
C ASP A 53 -7.60 16.46 14.44
N PRO A 54 -8.80 16.37 15.04
CA PRO A 54 -8.95 16.21 16.49
C PRO A 54 -8.15 15.00 17.01
N ALA A 55 -7.67 15.08 18.26
CA ALA A 55 -6.85 14.02 18.87
C ALA A 55 -7.58 12.66 18.99
N ASP A 56 -8.92 12.68 18.99
CA ASP A 56 -9.79 11.49 19.04
C ASP A 56 -10.30 11.05 17.67
N TRP A 57 -9.94 11.77 16.60
CA TRP A 57 -10.28 11.39 15.24
C TRP A 57 -9.57 10.09 14.87
N LYS A 58 -10.28 9.22 14.14
CA LYS A 58 -9.75 7.97 13.61
C LYS A 58 -10.28 7.75 12.20
N ALA A 59 -9.41 7.28 11.32
CA ALA A 59 -9.82 6.87 9.98
C ALA A 59 -10.85 5.73 10.08
N ASN A 60 -11.94 5.83 9.31
CA ASN A 60 -12.80 4.68 9.07
C ASN A 60 -12.14 3.79 8.00
N ASN A 61 -11.30 2.87 8.45
CA ASN A 61 -10.54 1.99 7.57
C ASN A 61 -11.40 0.95 6.81
N GLY A 62 -12.69 0.85 7.13
CA GLY A 62 -13.62 -0.06 6.48
C GLY A 62 -13.36 -1.56 6.73
N ASN A 63 -12.45 -1.90 7.65
CA ASN A 63 -12.08 -3.27 7.98
C ASN A 63 -12.64 -3.78 9.32
N GLU A 64 -13.32 -2.90 10.05
CA GLU A 64 -13.93 -3.17 11.35
C GLU A 64 -15.45 -3.02 11.31
N GLU A 65 -16.14 -3.69 12.25
CA GLU A 65 -17.56 -3.47 12.46
C GLU A 65 -17.79 -2.08 13.11
N PRO A 66 -18.89 -1.39 12.79
CA PRO A 66 -20.03 -1.84 11.97
C PRO A 66 -19.92 -1.49 10.47
N HIS A 67 -18.78 -1.01 9.99
CA HIS A 67 -18.67 -0.35 8.68
C HIS A 67 -17.76 -1.09 7.70
N ARG A 68 -18.05 -2.36 7.41
CA ARG A 68 -17.21 -3.19 6.53
C ARG A 68 -17.46 -2.96 5.03
N GLY A 69 -16.85 -1.92 4.49
CA GLY A 69 -16.82 -1.61 3.05
C GLY A 69 -15.49 -1.96 2.40
N PHE A 70 -14.41 -1.34 2.87
CA PHE A 70 -13.07 -1.55 2.33
C PHE A 70 -12.51 -2.93 2.67
N GLY A 71 -11.85 -3.58 1.70
CA GLY A 71 -11.31 -4.93 1.80
C GLY A 71 -9.86 -4.95 2.25
N HIS A 72 -8.97 -4.56 1.35
CA HIS A 72 -7.53 -4.48 1.57
C HIS A 72 -6.87 -3.76 0.39
N ILE A 73 -5.64 -3.28 0.60
CA ILE A 73 -4.67 -3.05 -0.47
C ILE A 73 -3.70 -4.23 -0.50
N ALA A 74 -3.42 -4.77 -1.68
CA ALA A 74 -2.51 -5.89 -1.84
C ALA A 74 -1.21 -5.48 -2.53
N PHE A 75 -0.10 -6.03 -2.05
CA PHE A 75 1.21 -5.90 -2.67
C PHE A 75 1.81 -7.27 -2.97
N HIS A 76 2.35 -7.42 -4.17
CA HIS A 76 3.29 -8.48 -4.45
C HIS A 76 4.64 -8.12 -3.85
N ILE A 77 5.25 -9.03 -3.11
CA ILE A 77 6.65 -8.89 -2.69
C ILE A 77 7.59 -9.41 -3.78
N GLU A 78 8.84 -8.99 -3.72
CA GLU A 78 9.88 -9.46 -4.67
C GLU A 78 10.18 -10.96 -4.51
N SER A 79 10.08 -11.47 -3.28
CA SER A 79 10.44 -12.85 -2.93
C SER A 79 9.29 -13.84 -3.16
N ASP A 80 9.63 -15.08 -3.49
CA ASP A 80 8.70 -16.23 -3.42
C ASP A 80 8.66 -16.88 -2.03
N ASP A 81 9.59 -16.52 -1.13
CA ASP A 81 9.58 -16.89 0.29
C ASP A 81 8.81 -15.84 1.10
N LEU A 82 7.50 -16.08 1.23
CA LEU A 82 6.59 -15.20 1.96
C LEU A 82 6.83 -15.22 3.47
N GLU A 83 7.17 -16.37 4.06
CA GLU A 83 7.36 -16.49 5.51
C GLU A 83 8.58 -15.68 5.92
N ALA A 84 9.72 -15.84 5.24
CA ALA A 84 10.93 -15.06 5.52
C ALA A 84 10.70 -13.55 5.33
N SER A 85 9.90 -13.16 4.33
CA SER A 85 9.53 -11.77 4.10
C SER A 85 8.66 -11.21 5.22
N CYS A 86 7.69 -11.99 5.71
CA CYS A 86 6.88 -11.60 6.87
C CYS A 86 7.74 -11.47 8.14
N GLU A 87 8.66 -12.40 8.38
CA GLU A 87 9.57 -12.32 9.53
C GLU A 87 10.46 -11.07 9.47
N ALA A 88 10.96 -10.70 8.30
CA ALA A 88 11.75 -9.48 8.10
C ALA A 88 10.90 -8.23 8.42
N LEU A 89 9.67 -8.17 7.89
CA LEU A 89 8.75 -7.07 8.17
C LEU A 89 8.37 -6.98 9.66
N GLN A 90 8.18 -8.11 10.33
CA GLN A 90 7.93 -8.13 11.78
C GLN A 90 9.10 -7.57 12.59
N LYS A 91 10.35 -7.83 12.18
CA LYS A 91 11.54 -7.27 12.83
C LYS A 91 11.61 -5.74 12.68
N GLU A 92 11.07 -5.21 11.59
CA GLU A 92 10.88 -3.76 11.36
C GLU A 92 9.63 -3.19 12.05
N GLY A 93 8.90 -3.99 12.82
CA GLY A 93 7.74 -3.55 13.60
C GLY A 93 6.40 -3.64 12.88
N VAL A 94 6.33 -4.23 11.68
CA VAL A 94 5.06 -4.44 10.99
C VAL A 94 4.21 -5.46 11.74
N HIS A 95 2.95 -5.09 12.00
CA HIS A 95 1.99 -5.95 12.66
C HIS A 95 1.26 -6.82 11.64
N PHE A 96 1.14 -8.12 11.95
CA PHE A 96 0.41 -9.08 11.14
C PHE A 96 -0.86 -9.53 11.86
N ARG A 97 -2.00 -9.39 11.16
CA ARG A 97 -3.28 -9.98 11.56
C ARG A 97 -3.30 -11.47 11.29
N LYS A 98 -2.64 -11.90 10.22
CA LYS A 98 -2.59 -13.30 9.79
C LYS A 98 -1.29 -13.57 9.04
N LEU A 99 -0.52 -14.54 9.52
CA LEU A 99 0.66 -15.06 8.83
C LEU A 99 0.29 -16.15 7.81
N PRO A 100 1.17 -16.45 6.83
CA PRO A 100 0.94 -17.51 5.84
C PRO A 100 0.67 -18.87 6.48
N SER A 101 1.38 -19.17 7.57
CA SER A 101 1.23 -20.38 8.38
C SER A 101 -0.12 -20.50 9.12
N GLN A 102 -0.86 -19.40 9.29
CA GLN A 102 -2.12 -19.34 10.05
C GLN A 102 -3.37 -19.48 9.16
N GLY A 103 -3.21 -19.63 7.84
CA GLY A 103 -4.30 -19.72 6.87
C GLY A 103 -4.47 -21.09 6.22
N ARG A 104 -5.54 -21.22 5.44
CA ARG A 104 -5.68 -22.30 4.45
C ARG A 104 -4.86 -22.06 3.17
N MET A 105 -4.53 -20.80 2.93
CA MET A 105 -3.73 -20.33 1.79
C MET A 105 -2.39 -19.85 2.35
N HIS A 106 -1.29 -20.47 1.89
CA HIS A 106 0.09 -20.24 2.36
C HIS A 106 0.86 -19.23 1.50
N ASP A 107 0.25 -18.75 0.43
CA ASP A 107 0.75 -17.75 -0.51
C ASP A 107 0.31 -16.32 -0.17
N VAL A 108 -0.39 -16.15 0.96
CA VAL A 108 -0.91 -14.86 1.41
C VAL A 108 -0.75 -14.63 2.93
N ALA A 109 -0.31 -13.42 3.28
CA ALA A 109 -0.35 -12.89 4.64
C ALA A 109 -1.17 -11.59 4.68
N PHE A 110 -1.65 -11.22 5.87
CA PHE A 110 -2.31 -9.94 6.11
C PHE A 110 -1.59 -9.17 7.21
N ALA A 111 -0.95 -8.07 6.81
CA ALA A 111 -0.46 -7.04 7.69
C ALA A 111 -1.54 -6.01 8.02
N THR A 112 -1.31 -5.22 9.06
CA THR A 112 -2.10 -4.05 9.41
C THR A 112 -1.20 -2.84 9.47
N ASP A 113 -1.62 -1.76 8.83
CA ASP A 113 -0.95 -0.47 8.99
C ASP A 113 -1.31 0.16 10.35
N PRO A 114 -0.69 1.31 10.71
CA PRO A 114 -0.97 2.00 11.97
C PRO A 114 -2.43 2.43 12.17
N ASP A 115 -3.17 2.69 11.08
CA ASP A 115 -4.58 3.09 11.09
C ASP A 115 -5.55 1.89 11.02
N GLY A 116 -5.02 0.66 10.97
CA GLY A 116 -5.77 -0.59 10.97
C GLY A 116 -6.24 -1.06 9.59
N TYR A 117 -5.83 -0.41 8.49
CA TYR A 117 -6.08 -0.90 7.14
C TYR A 117 -5.39 -2.25 6.93
N TRP A 118 -6.09 -3.15 6.27
CA TRP A 118 -5.56 -4.47 5.92
C TRP A 118 -4.68 -4.37 4.68
N ILE A 119 -3.45 -4.86 4.83
CA ILE A 119 -2.46 -4.93 3.77
C ILE A 119 -2.23 -6.41 3.44
N GLU A 120 -2.67 -6.83 2.27
CA GLU A 120 -2.45 -8.19 1.77
C GLU A 120 -1.04 -8.30 1.18
N VAL A 121 -0.25 -9.27 1.65
CA VAL A 121 1.11 -9.53 1.19
C VAL A 121 1.12 -10.83 0.41
N LEU A 122 1.44 -10.76 -0.87
CA LEU A 122 1.33 -11.86 -1.82
C LEU A 122 2.71 -12.30 -2.31
N ALA A 123 3.00 -13.60 -2.23
CA ALA A 123 4.14 -14.18 -2.94
C ALA A 123 3.91 -14.08 -4.46
N ARG A 124 4.97 -13.86 -5.23
CA ARG A 124 4.88 -14.01 -6.69
C ARG A 124 4.87 -15.51 -7.01
N THR A 125 3.71 -16.05 -7.39
CA THR A 125 3.61 -17.45 -7.84
C THR A 125 4.47 -17.69 -9.08
N LYS A 126 5.15 -18.84 -9.11
CA LYS A 126 5.98 -19.31 -10.24
C LYS A 126 5.16 -19.36 -11.54
N GLY A 127 5.30 -18.36 -12.41
CA GLY A 127 4.70 -18.38 -13.76
C GLY A 127 4.27 -17.03 -14.32
N GLY A 128 4.16 -15.98 -13.50
CA GLY A 128 3.96 -14.61 -13.97
C GLY A 128 5.26 -13.97 -14.42
N ALA A 129 5.23 -13.11 -15.44
CA ALA A 129 6.39 -12.28 -15.78
C ALA A 129 6.85 -11.53 -14.51
N ALA A 130 8.14 -11.59 -14.21
CA ALA A 130 8.70 -10.90 -13.05
C ALA A 130 8.48 -9.38 -13.22
N LEU A 131 7.49 -8.83 -12.51
CA LEU A 131 7.52 -7.41 -12.19
C LEU A 131 8.70 -7.23 -11.22
N HIS A 132 9.56 -6.26 -11.51
CA HIS A 132 10.74 -6.01 -10.70
C HIS A 132 10.33 -5.47 -9.32
N GLY A 133 10.87 -6.08 -8.25
CA GLY A 133 10.65 -5.63 -6.88
C GLY A 133 9.24 -5.85 -6.34
N THR A 134 8.95 -5.17 -5.23
CA THR A 134 7.61 -5.10 -4.63
C THR A 134 6.69 -4.24 -5.50
N SER A 135 5.45 -4.69 -5.75
CA SER A 135 4.50 -3.95 -6.58
C SER A 135 3.08 -3.91 -6.02
N LEU A 136 2.36 -2.81 -6.24
CA LEU A 136 0.92 -2.74 -6.02
C LEU A 136 0.23 -3.82 -6.89
N ALA A 137 -0.67 -4.60 -6.29
CA ALA A 137 -1.33 -5.73 -6.95
C ALA A 137 -2.81 -5.43 -7.23
N GLN A 138 -3.61 -5.34 -6.18
CA GLN A 138 -5.06 -5.15 -6.26
C GLN A 138 -5.59 -4.40 -5.04
N THR A 139 -6.77 -3.83 -5.17
CA THR A 139 -7.58 -3.34 -4.06
C THR A 139 -8.91 -4.07 -4.07
N MET A 140 -9.44 -4.40 -2.90
CA MET A 140 -10.74 -5.06 -2.79
C MET A 140 -11.74 -4.16 -2.09
N LEU A 141 -12.93 -4.03 -2.69
CA LEU A 141 -14.07 -3.35 -2.11
C LEU A 141 -15.23 -4.34 -1.99
N ARG A 142 -16.00 -4.24 -0.90
CA ARG A 142 -17.27 -4.96 -0.76
C ARG A 142 -18.37 -4.12 -1.35
N VAL A 143 -19.11 -4.70 -2.29
CA VAL A 143 -20.24 -4.06 -2.97
C VAL A 143 -21.49 -4.93 -2.81
N VAL A 144 -22.65 -4.29 -2.75
CA VAL A 144 -23.96 -4.98 -2.75
C VAL A 144 -24.39 -5.31 -4.17
N ASP A 145 -24.02 -4.44 -5.11
CA ASP A 145 -24.27 -4.59 -6.54
C ASP A 145 -23.00 -4.21 -7.30
N ALA A 146 -22.62 -5.03 -8.28
CA ALA A 146 -21.38 -4.88 -9.04
C ALA A 146 -21.62 -4.63 -10.54
N GLU A 147 -22.89 -4.69 -10.98
CA GLU A 147 -23.32 -4.44 -12.35
C GLU A 147 -23.77 -2.98 -12.54
#